data_AF-A0A7S3KW94-F1
#
_entry.id   AF-A0A7S3KW94-F1
#
_cell.length_a   1.000
_cell.length_b   1.000
_cell.length_c   1.000
_cell.angle_alpha   90.00
_cell.angle_beta   90.00
_cell.angle_gamma   90.00
#
_symmetry.space_group_name_H-M   'P 1'
#
loop_
_entity.id
_entity.type
_entity.pdbx_description
1 polymer ?
#
loop_
_entity_poly.entity_id
_entity_poly.type
_entity_poly.pdbx_seq_one_letter_code
_entity_poly.pdbx_strand_id
1 'polypeptide(L)'
;MEEFSSNKDVLIKDAEQQVLRGLAMLDVDIAAAYNEAVEQAPLLVQNESKIIDFLRTEDFHVYKAAARIARYWQFRKELFGDRWLRPLNQTGSGALNSDDVVLLRTGFFYMCLKDPSNPILFIDKTRVPDFVFISGERVLFYLLSVSTCECVQTVGLTTFHLIRGARYPFNMPKQERQNMLLASLPIKLTRVMVVKAHEEGREHLLEYRLFQQSKIIALRNSARKNLLLRSIDSDSVAGTIRALVEDEHFQRDCVPTLYGGNLRLDNEFDGWVRTRLSIEDFMSSASPFSNSFRVPVLPLGGAFSGGSVPDSLVTRRRKRNETTPEMEGGLVRPRRLDTDRREEGLLVQRRPGETPEEFTKRRNLCYGKRMAERWHREMTGLEHEHHNMKIRNETLRRDNRRLEAALVQARFLVSLHHANTTPPPPPPAMLKE
;
A
#
# COMPACT_ATOMS: atom_id res chain seq x y z
N MET A 1 33.76 -30.27 -12.27
CA MET A 1 32.74 -29.30 -11.80
C MET A 1 31.70 -29.01 -12.88
N GLU A 2 32.08 -28.91 -14.16
CA GLU A 2 31.14 -28.64 -15.26
C GLU A 2 30.08 -29.73 -15.48
N GLU A 3 30.44 -31.02 -15.41
CA GLU A 3 29.47 -32.13 -15.56
C GLU A 3 28.38 -32.13 -14.48
N PHE A 4 28.74 -31.76 -13.24
CA PHE A 4 27.77 -31.64 -12.14
C PHE A 4 26.81 -30.46 -12.34
N SER A 5 27.27 -29.36 -12.96
CA SER A 5 26.40 -28.23 -13.30
C SER A 5 25.41 -28.62 -14.40
N SER A 6 25.87 -29.32 -15.43
CA SER A 6 25.01 -29.74 -16.54
C SER A 6 23.89 -30.68 -16.09
N ASN A 7 24.15 -31.60 -15.15
CA ASN A 7 23.12 -32.51 -14.65
C ASN A 7 22.06 -31.77 -13.81
N LYS A 8 22.49 -30.77 -13.01
CA LYS A 8 21.57 -29.96 -12.20
C LYS A 8 20.58 -29.17 -13.07
N ASP A 9 21.04 -28.60 -14.18
CA ASP A 9 20.19 -27.84 -15.09
C ASP A 9 19.13 -28.70 -15.79
N VAL A 10 19.49 -29.96 -16.13
CA VAL A 10 18.54 -30.93 -16.69
C VAL A 10 17.45 -31.28 -15.67
N LEU A 11 17.84 -31.54 -14.42
CA LEU A 11 16.88 -31.84 -13.35
C LEU A 11 15.96 -30.66 -13.03
N ILE A 12 16.47 -29.43 -13.07
CA ILE A 12 15.66 -28.23 -12.87
C ILE A 12 14.63 -28.08 -13.99
N LYS A 13 15.04 -28.24 -15.26
CA LYS A 13 14.11 -28.13 -16.40
C LYS A 13 13.02 -29.20 -16.37
N ASP A 14 13.36 -30.44 -15.99
CA ASP A 14 12.37 -31.50 -15.81
C ASP A 14 11.37 -31.13 -14.70
N ALA A 15 11.87 -30.65 -13.55
CA ALA A 15 10.99 -30.20 -12.45
C ALA A 15 10.08 -29.03 -12.86
N GLU A 16 10.58 -28.06 -13.64
CA GLU A 16 9.77 -26.96 -14.16
C GLU A 16 8.66 -27.47 -15.10
N GLN A 17 8.98 -28.42 -15.98
CA GLN A 17 8.01 -29.04 -16.88
C GLN A 17 6.95 -29.83 -16.09
N GLN A 18 7.35 -30.51 -15.02
CA GLN A 18 6.41 -31.18 -14.12
C GLN A 18 5.49 -30.19 -13.40
N VAL A 19 5.97 -28.99 -13.03
CA VAL A 19 5.12 -27.95 -12.43
C VAL A 19 4.07 -27.46 -13.42
N LEU A 20 4.43 -27.27 -14.68
CA LEU A 20 3.48 -26.91 -15.73
C LEU A 20 2.39 -27.98 -15.92
N ARG A 21 2.77 -29.26 -15.89
CA ARG A 21 1.80 -30.38 -15.89
C ARG A 21 0.92 -30.34 -14.63
N GLY A 22 1.52 -30.08 -13.47
CA GLY A 22 0.79 -29.93 -12.20
C GLY A 22 -0.24 -28.80 -12.23
N LEU A 23 0.10 -27.65 -12.83
CA LEU A 23 -0.82 -26.53 -13.03
C LEU A 23 -2.01 -26.92 -13.90
N ALA A 24 -1.79 -27.70 -14.98
CA ALA A 24 -2.85 -28.21 -15.84
C ALA A 24 -3.77 -29.24 -15.16
N MET A 25 -3.33 -29.86 -14.06
CA MET A 25 -4.11 -30.81 -13.26
C MET A 25 -4.84 -30.18 -12.09
N LEU A 26 -4.60 -28.90 -11.78
CA LEU A 26 -5.37 -28.20 -10.76
C LEU A 26 -6.82 -27.99 -11.21
N ASP A 27 -7.70 -27.78 -10.24
CA ASP A 27 -9.07 -27.35 -10.52
C ASP A 27 -9.06 -26.09 -11.41
N VAL A 28 -9.97 -26.05 -12.39
CA VAL A 28 -10.13 -24.96 -13.34
C VAL A 28 -10.28 -23.63 -12.60
N ASP A 29 -11.03 -23.59 -11.50
CA ASP A 29 -11.25 -22.37 -10.73
C ASP A 29 -9.98 -21.87 -10.05
N ILE A 30 -9.10 -22.79 -9.62
CA ILE A 30 -7.82 -22.45 -8.99
C ILE A 30 -6.82 -21.95 -10.03
N ALA A 31 -6.76 -22.60 -11.20
CA ALA A 31 -5.83 -22.25 -12.26
C ALA A 31 -6.30 -21.10 -13.16
N ALA A 32 -7.58 -20.70 -13.10
CA ALA A 32 -8.20 -19.74 -14.01
C ALA A 32 -7.39 -18.44 -14.17
N ALA A 33 -7.00 -17.80 -13.06
CA ALA A 33 -6.25 -16.54 -13.11
C ALA A 33 -4.84 -16.69 -13.70
N TYR A 34 -4.18 -17.83 -13.48
CA TYR A 34 -2.88 -18.12 -14.11
C TYR A 34 -3.04 -18.33 -15.62
N ASN A 35 -4.02 -19.13 -16.03
CA ASN A 35 -4.28 -19.42 -17.44
C ASN A 35 -4.63 -18.13 -18.22
N GLU A 36 -5.46 -17.28 -17.63
CA GLU A 36 -5.80 -15.97 -18.18
C GLU A 36 -4.56 -15.06 -18.30
N ALA A 37 -3.67 -15.06 -17.30
CA ALA A 37 -2.43 -14.28 -17.37
C ALA A 37 -1.46 -14.81 -18.43
N VAL A 38 -1.37 -16.13 -18.61
CA VAL A 38 -0.55 -16.75 -19.67
C VAL A 38 -1.08 -16.36 -21.05
N GLU A 39 -2.40 -16.34 -21.22
CA GLU A 39 -3.03 -15.96 -22.48
C GLU A 39 -2.87 -14.47 -22.79
N GLN A 40 -3.16 -13.59 -21.82
CA GLN A 40 -3.23 -12.14 -22.05
C GLN A 40 -1.88 -11.43 -21.89
N ALA A 41 -0.97 -11.95 -21.06
CA ALA A 41 0.30 -11.30 -20.72
C ALA A 41 1.44 -12.31 -20.50
N PRO A 42 1.79 -13.17 -21.48
CA PRO A 42 2.77 -14.24 -21.30
C PRO A 42 4.15 -13.75 -20.86
N LEU A 43 4.61 -12.60 -21.38
CA LEU A 43 5.89 -11.99 -20.99
C LEU A 43 5.88 -11.54 -19.52
N LEU A 44 4.74 -11.09 -19.01
CA LEU A 44 4.60 -10.72 -17.60
C LEU A 44 4.71 -11.96 -16.72
N VAL A 45 4.04 -13.06 -17.11
CA VAL A 45 4.13 -14.35 -16.41
C VAL A 45 5.56 -14.86 -16.35
N GLN A 46 6.27 -14.81 -17.48
CA GLN A 46 7.67 -15.22 -17.58
C GLN A 46 8.59 -14.38 -16.69
N ASN A 47 8.37 -13.07 -16.62
CA ASN A 47 9.23 -12.15 -15.87
C ASN A 47 8.96 -12.15 -14.37
N GLU A 48 7.69 -12.21 -13.94
CA GLU A 48 7.31 -12.05 -12.54
C GLU A 48 7.10 -13.37 -11.79
N SER A 49 6.80 -14.47 -12.48
CA SER A 49 6.50 -15.77 -11.84
C SER A 49 7.36 -16.92 -12.37
N LYS A 50 8.68 -16.81 -12.19
CA LYS A 50 9.63 -17.87 -12.58
C LYS A 50 9.38 -19.14 -11.78
N ILE A 51 9.20 -20.26 -12.45
CA ILE A 51 8.80 -21.53 -11.81
C ILE A 51 9.81 -21.99 -10.76
N ILE A 52 11.11 -21.84 -11.03
CA ILE A 52 12.19 -22.17 -10.09
C ILE A 52 12.07 -21.47 -8.73
N ASP A 53 11.54 -20.25 -8.68
CA ASP A 53 11.38 -19.49 -7.43
C ASP A 53 10.36 -20.16 -6.50
N PHE A 54 9.28 -20.68 -7.09
CA PHE A 54 8.25 -21.42 -6.36
C PHE A 54 8.70 -22.84 -6.00
N LEU A 55 9.47 -23.50 -6.86
CA LEU A 55 10.08 -24.80 -6.56
C LEU A 55 11.00 -24.70 -5.33
N ARG A 56 11.94 -23.74 -5.30
CA ARG A 56 12.82 -23.52 -4.14
C ARG A 56 12.04 -23.22 -2.85
N THR A 57 10.96 -22.44 -2.97
CA THR A 57 10.09 -22.10 -1.83
C THR A 57 9.33 -23.30 -1.28
N GLU A 58 9.00 -24.28 -2.11
CA GLU A 58 8.24 -25.47 -1.72
C GLU A 58 9.12 -26.73 -1.67
N ASP A 59 10.44 -26.56 -1.45
CA ASP A 59 11.40 -27.66 -1.31
C ASP A 59 11.34 -28.66 -2.48
N PHE A 60 11.21 -28.13 -3.70
CA PHE A 60 11.04 -28.84 -4.96
C PHE A 60 9.80 -29.75 -5.04
N HIS A 61 8.79 -29.53 -4.18
CA HIS A 61 7.52 -30.23 -4.27
C HIS A 61 6.66 -29.64 -5.39
N VAL A 62 6.72 -30.27 -6.57
CA VAL A 62 6.05 -29.88 -7.82
C VAL A 62 4.60 -29.41 -7.63
N TYR A 63 3.74 -30.23 -7.02
CA TYR A 63 2.31 -29.88 -6.88
C TYR A 63 2.07 -28.67 -5.97
N LYS A 64 2.86 -28.51 -4.90
CA LYS A 64 2.76 -27.36 -4.00
C LYS A 64 3.25 -26.08 -4.69
N ALA A 65 4.31 -26.18 -5.48
CA ALA A 65 4.81 -25.08 -6.30
C ALA A 65 3.76 -24.65 -7.34
N ALA A 66 3.16 -25.61 -8.07
CA ALA A 66 2.05 -25.35 -9.00
C ALA A 66 0.89 -24.63 -8.31
N ALA A 67 0.41 -25.17 -7.18
CA ALA A 67 -0.68 -24.55 -6.41
C ALA A 67 -0.32 -23.14 -5.90
N ARG A 68 0.96 -22.89 -5.53
CA ARG A 68 1.42 -21.57 -5.11
C ARG A 68 1.45 -20.57 -6.28
N ILE A 69 1.88 -20.98 -7.48
CA ILE A 69 1.84 -20.14 -8.68
C ILE A 69 0.39 -19.77 -9.03
N ALA A 70 -0.53 -20.72 -8.99
CA ALA A 70 -1.95 -20.43 -9.23
C ALA A 70 -2.49 -19.40 -8.22
N ARG A 71 -2.18 -19.57 -6.92
CA ARG A 71 -2.52 -18.61 -5.87
C ARG A 71 -1.86 -17.24 -6.05
N TYR A 72 -0.63 -17.16 -6.57
CA TYR A 72 0.04 -15.90 -6.89
C TYR A 72 -0.84 -15.06 -7.81
N TRP A 73 -1.27 -15.63 -8.94
CA TRP A 73 -2.06 -14.92 -9.93
C TRP A 73 -3.49 -14.66 -9.48
N GLN A 74 -4.11 -15.60 -8.77
CA GLN A 74 -5.42 -15.39 -8.15
C GLN A 74 -5.40 -14.22 -7.17
N PHE A 75 -4.44 -14.21 -6.23
CA PHE A 75 -4.34 -13.15 -5.23
C PHE A 75 -3.94 -11.82 -5.86
N ARG A 76 -3.07 -11.83 -6.87
CA ARG A 76 -2.73 -10.63 -7.64
C ARG A 76 -3.96 -10.03 -8.31
N LYS A 77 -4.80 -10.86 -8.96
CA LYS A 77 -6.06 -10.42 -9.58
C LYS A 77 -7.00 -9.78 -8.57
N GLU A 78 -7.18 -10.41 -7.42
CA GLU A 78 -7.99 -9.85 -6.33
C GLU A 78 -7.43 -8.52 -5.80
N LEU A 79 -6.11 -8.45 -5.63
CA LEU A 79 -5.44 -7.33 -4.97
C LEU A 79 -5.38 -6.07 -5.84
N PHE A 80 -5.21 -6.23 -7.16
CA PHE A 80 -5.00 -5.13 -8.10
C PHE A 80 -6.21 -4.84 -9.00
N GLY A 81 -7.28 -5.64 -8.92
CA GLY A 81 -8.51 -5.42 -9.68
C GLY A 81 -8.24 -5.41 -11.18
N ASP A 82 -8.63 -4.34 -11.87
CA ASP A 82 -8.44 -4.14 -13.30
C ASP A 82 -6.96 -3.97 -13.72
N ARG A 83 -6.06 -3.65 -12.78
CA ARG A 83 -4.64 -3.37 -13.04
C ARG A 83 -3.74 -4.59 -12.84
N TRP A 84 -4.29 -5.75 -12.53
CA TRP A 84 -3.54 -6.94 -12.15
C TRP A 84 -2.62 -7.50 -13.26
N LEU A 85 -2.93 -7.29 -14.54
CA LEU A 85 -2.06 -7.67 -15.66
C LEU A 85 -1.06 -6.58 -16.06
N ARG A 86 -0.89 -5.54 -15.24
CA ARG A 86 0.14 -4.53 -15.46
C ARG A 86 1.45 -4.93 -14.74
N PRO A 87 2.61 -4.46 -15.21
CA PRO A 87 3.89 -4.66 -14.52
C PRO A 87 3.88 -4.14 -13.07
N LEU A 88 4.50 -4.88 -12.16
CA LEU A 88 4.83 -4.40 -10.82
C LEU A 88 5.98 -3.40 -10.89
N ASN A 89 5.66 -2.11 -10.86
CA ASN A 89 6.64 -1.03 -10.84
C ASN A 89 6.21 0.14 -9.95
N GLN A 90 7.14 1.04 -9.63
CA GLN A 90 6.94 2.21 -8.78
C GLN A 90 6.54 3.48 -9.54
N THR A 91 6.21 3.36 -10.83
CA THR A 91 5.87 4.52 -11.67
C THR A 91 4.48 5.08 -11.36
N GLY A 92 3.62 4.30 -10.70
CA GLY A 92 2.21 4.62 -10.47
C GLY A 92 1.30 4.36 -11.67
N SER A 93 1.86 3.95 -12.81
CA SER A 93 1.14 3.57 -14.03
C SER A 93 0.96 2.06 -14.21
N GLY A 94 1.77 1.25 -13.50
CA GLY A 94 1.74 -0.21 -13.49
C GLY A 94 0.59 -0.80 -12.65
N ALA A 95 0.86 -1.90 -11.94
CA ALA A 95 -0.13 -2.48 -11.01
C ALA A 95 -0.33 -1.58 -9.77
N LEU A 96 0.75 -0.94 -9.28
CA LEU A 96 0.67 0.07 -8.22
C LEU A 96 0.07 1.37 -8.76
N ASN A 97 -0.85 1.98 -8.01
CA ASN A 97 -1.36 3.31 -8.29
C ASN A 97 -0.50 4.41 -7.62
N SER A 98 -0.80 5.69 -7.87
CA SER A 98 -0.06 6.83 -7.30
C SER A 98 -0.02 6.79 -5.77
N ASP A 99 -1.16 6.43 -5.20
CA ASP A 99 -1.42 6.31 -3.77
C ASP A 99 -0.52 5.22 -3.15
N ASP A 100 -0.44 4.05 -3.77
CA ASP A 100 0.45 2.94 -3.36
C ASP A 100 1.91 3.38 -3.40
N VAL A 101 2.31 4.15 -4.42
CA VAL A 101 3.68 4.68 -4.56
C VAL A 101 4.00 5.70 -3.48
N VAL A 102 3.06 6.57 -3.12
CA VAL A 102 3.22 7.50 -1.98
C VAL A 102 3.44 6.71 -0.68
N LEU A 103 2.65 5.65 -0.45
CA LEU A 103 2.83 4.79 0.72
C LEU A 103 4.18 4.06 0.68
N LEU A 104 4.57 3.50 -0.47
CA LEU A 104 5.85 2.82 -0.65
C LEU A 104 7.01 3.75 -0.27
N ARG A 105 7.01 4.98 -0.79
CA ARG A 105 8.05 6.01 -0.56
C ARG A 105 8.19 6.46 0.88
N THR A 106 7.27 6.11 1.76
CA THR A 106 7.43 6.40 3.19
C THR A 106 8.48 5.53 3.87
N GLY A 107 8.84 4.40 3.26
CA GLY A 107 9.69 3.39 3.90
C GLY A 107 8.94 2.61 4.99
N PHE A 108 7.60 2.59 4.97
CA PHE A 108 6.78 1.76 5.85
C PHE A 108 7.23 0.29 5.83
N PHE A 109 7.52 -0.22 4.63
CA PHE A 109 8.16 -1.50 4.42
C PHE A 109 9.55 -1.30 3.83
N TYR A 110 10.54 -2.00 4.37
CA TYR A 110 11.90 -1.98 3.82
C TYR A 110 12.57 -3.34 3.92
N MET A 111 13.12 -3.83 2.82
CA MET A 111 13.85 -5.10 2.77
C MET A 111 15.35 -4.84 2.90
N CYS A 112 15.98 -5.43 3.92
CA CYS A 112 17.43 -5.44 4.10
C CYS A 112 17.98 -6.81 3.72
N LEU A 113 18.79 -6.84 2.67
CA LEU A 113 19.43 -8.04 2.14
C LEU A 113 20.96 -8.02 2.33
N LYS A 114 21.46 -7.21 3.29
CA LYS A 114 22.90 -7.12 3.59
C LYS A 114 23.47 -8.43 4.13
N ASP A 115 22.66 -9.20 4.83
CA ASP A 115 22.99 -10.54 5.32
C ASP A 115 22.15 -11.59 4.59
N PRO A 116 22.71 -12.31 3.59
CA PRO A 116 21.99 -13.36 2.87
C PRO A 116 21.55 -14.52 3.77
N SER A 117 22.19 -14.72 4.93
CA SER A 117 21.82 -15.76 5.89
C SER A 117 20.61 -15.37 6.75
N ASN A 118 20.20 -14.10 6.69
CA ASN A 118 19.06 -13.61 7.46
C ASN A 118 18.42 -12.40 6.77
N PRO A 119 17.70 -12.59 5.65
CA PRO A 119 17.03 -11.48 4.99
C PRO A 119 15.92 -10.93 5.89
N ILE A 120 15.87 -9.60 6.03
CA ILE A 120 14.99 -8.91 6.99
C ILE A 120 14.01 -8.01 6.26
N LEU A 121 12.72 -8.15 6.55
CA LEU A 121 11.69 -7.16 6.20
C LEU A 121 11.34 -6.31 7.42
N PHE A 122 11.73 -5.04 7.39
CA PHE A 122 11.32 -4.05 8.37
C PHE A 122 9.90 -3.54 8.10
N ILE A 123 9.13 -3.39 9.18
CA ILE A 123 7.76 -2.91 9.18
C ILE A 123 7.66 -1.79 10.23
N ASP A 124 7.71 -0.54 9.78
CA ASP A 124 7.68 0.65 10.65
C ASP A 124 6.41 1.47 10.42
N LYS A 125 5.40 1.19 11.24
CA LYS A 125 4.08 1.84 11.12
C LYS A 125 4.07 3.32 11.43
N THR A 126 5.13 3.87 12.03
CA THR A 126 5.22 5.32 12.24
C THR A 126 5.47 6.10 10.97
N ARG A 127 5.82 5.41 9.88
CA ARG A 127 6.04 6.01 8.57
C ARG A 127 4.77 6.13 7.73
N VAL A 128 3.70 5.43 8.10
CA VAL A 128 2.44 5.44 7.34
C VAL A 128 1.75 6.80 7.49
N PRO A 129 1.51 7.58 6.43
CA PRO A 129 0.87 8.88 6.57
C PRO A 129 -0.59 8.75 7.06
N ASP A 130 -1.07 9.72 7.85
CA ASP A 130 -2.39 9.64 8.46
C ASP A 130 -3.55 9.73 7.44
N PHE A 131 -3.29 10.26 6.25
CA PHE A 131 -4.28 10.41 5.17
C PHE A 131 -4.38 9.17 4.26
N VAL A 132 -3.56 8.14 4.50
CA VAL A 132 -3.48 6.97 3.62
C VAL A 132 -4.45 5.89 4.10
N PHE A 133 -5.63 5.83 3.50
CA PHE A 133 -6.62 4.75 3.67
C PHE A 133 -6.27 3.48 2.88
N ILE A 134 -5.06 3.40 2.32
CA ILE A 134 -4.67 2.35 1.38
C ILE A 134 -4.32 1.07 2.13
N SER A 135 -4.80 -0.07 1.61
CA SER A 135 -4.31 -1.38 2.04
C SER A 135 -2.83 -1.52 1.71
N GLY A 136 -1.98 -1.48 2.74
CA GLY A 136 -0.54 -1.73 2.61
C GLY A 136 -0.18 -3.10 2.02
N GLU A 137 -1.16 -3.97 1.76
CA GLU A 137 -0.97 -5.25 1.07
C GLU A 137 -0.45 -5.09 -0.35
N ARG A 138 -0.90 -4.08 -1.11
CA ARG A 138 -0.40 -3.84 -2.48
C ARG A 138 1.09 -3.51 -2.47
N VAL A 139 1.48 -2.61 -1.57
CA VAL A 139 2.88 -2.22 -1.36
C VAL A 139 3.71 -3.40 -0.87
N LEU A 140 3.18 -4.19 0.07
CA LEU A 140 3.87 -5.37 0.59
C LEU A 140 4.02 -6.47 -0.47
N PHE A 141 2.98 -6.73 -1.27
CA PHE A 141 3.01 -7.67 -2.39
C PHE A 141 4.08 -7.27 -3.40
N TYR A 142 4.10 -5.99 -3.78
CA TYR A 142 5.12 -5.43 -4.64
C TYR A 142 6.53 -5.64 -4.05
N LEU A 143 6.76 -5.19 -2.81
CA LEU A 143 8.08 -5.25 -2.19
C LEU A 143 8.61 -6.68 -2.09
N LEU A 144 7.76 -7.61 -1.65
CA LEU A 144 8.13 -9.03 -1.54
C LEU A 144 8.38 -9.66 -2.92
N SER A 145 7.58 -9.32 -3.93
CA SER A 145 7.77 -9.83 -5.29
C SER A 145 9.12 -9.38 -5.86
N VAL A 146 9.44 -8.07 -5.77
CA VAL A 146 10.68 -7.54 -6.35
C VAL A 146 11.93 -7.85 -5.53
N SER A 147 11.77 -8.22 -4.25
CA SER A 147 12.88 -8.57 -3.36
C SER A 147 13.07 -10.07 -3.20
N THR A 148 12.33 -10.88 -3.96
CA THR A 148 12.49 -12.34 -3.95
C THR A 148 13.88 -12.69 -4.50
N CYS A 149 14.67 -13.38 -3.68
CA CYS A 149 15.98 -13.94 -4.03
C CYS A 149 16.04 -15.40 -3.60
N GLU A 150 17.07 -16.12 -4.08
CA GLU A 150 17.35 -17.48 -3.63
C GLU A 150 17.50 -17.57 -2.10
N CYS A 151 18.12 -16.57 -1.47
CA CYS A 151 18.21 -16.45 -0.01
C CYS A 151 16.84 -16.49 0.69
N VAL A 152 15.90 -15.64 0.27
CA VAL A 152 14.55 -15.53 0.84
C VAL A 152 13.72 -16.80 0.60
N GLN A 153 13.98 -17.52 -0.50
CA GLN A 153 13.28 -18.77 -0.85
C GLN A 153 13.80 -19.97 -0.05
N THR A 154 15.11 -20.02 0.21
CA THR A 154 15.78 -21.18 0.81
C THR A 154 15.94 -21.03 2.32
N VAL A 155 16.55 -19.93 2.75
CA VAL A 155 16.79 -19.59 4.17
C VAL A 155 15.52 -19.08 4.84
N GLY A 156 14.75 -18.29 4.10
CA GLY A 156 13.52 -17.67 4.58
C GLY A 156 13.70 -16.25 5.11
N LEU A 157 12.59 -15.55 5.24
CA LEU A 157 12.45 -14.16 5.61
C LEU A 157 12.16 -14.00 7.10
N THR A 158 12.85 -13.06 7.73
CA THR A 158 12.53 -12.57 9.08
C THR A 158 11.80 -11.23 9.00
N THR A 159 10.64 -11.08 9.64
CA THR A 159 9.95 -9.78 9.73
C THR A 159 10.27 -9.05 11.02
N PHE A 160 10.71 -7.79 10.93
CA PHE A 160 11.00 -6.89 12.04
C PHE A 160 9.90 -5.85 12.18
N HIS A 161 9.03 -6.03 13.17
CA HIS A 161 8.01 -5.05 13.53
C HIS A 161 8.60 -4.02 14.49
N LEU A 162 8.88 -2.83 13.94
CA LEU A 162 9.46 -1.72 14.68
C LEU A 162 8.34 -0.97 15.41
N ILE A 163 8.45 -0.91 16.74
CA ILE A 163 7.54 -0.10 17.57
C ILE A 163 8.26 1.19 17.91
N ARG A 164 7.76 2.27 17.33
CA ARG A 164 8.14 3.66 17.57
C ARG A 164 6.85 4.43 17.77
N GLY A 165 6.86 5.51 18.55
CA GLY A 165 5.75 6.45 18.60
C GLY A 165 4.44 5.91 19.22
N ALA A 166 3.57 6.83 19.63
CA ALA A 166 2.17 6.53 19.95
C ALA A 166 1.32 6.72 18.70
N ARG A 167 1.29 5.73 17.81
CA ARG A 167 0.24 5.66 16.78
C ARG A 167 -0.75 4.56 17.11
N TYR A 168 -1.99 4.98 17.39
CA TYR A 168 -3.17 4.13 17.53
C TYR A 168 -3.33 3.22 16.31
N PRO A 169 -3.96 2.05 16.46
CA PRO A 169 -3.76 0.98 15.50
C PRO A 169 -4.33 1.33 14.15
N PHE A 170 -3.42 1.49 13.20
CA PHE A 170 -3.66 1.30 11.78
C PHE A 170 -4.51 0.05 11.57
N ASN A 171 -5.63 0.18 10.84
CA ASN A 171 -6.46 -0.94 10.43
C ASN A 171 -5.60 -1.91 9.65
N MET A 172 -5.17 -2.97 10.33
CA MET A 172 -4.39 -4.00 9.69
C MET A 172 -5.32 -4.75 8.75
N PRO A 173 -4.79 -5.20 7.61
CA PRO A 173 -5.56 -6.10 6.77
C PRO A 173 -6.02 -7.28 7.60
N LYS A 174 -7.21 -7.79 7.28
CA LYS A 174 -7.74 -8.99 7.93
C LYS A 174 -6.65 -10.06 7.87
N GLN A 175 -6.40 -10.69 9.01
CA GLN A 175 -5.33 -11.67 9.19
C GLN A 175 -5.30 -12.75 8.10
N GLU A 176 -6.48 -13.16 7.62
CA GLU A 176 -6.66 -14.08 6.50
C GLU A 176 -5.99 -13.60 5.21
N ARG A 177 -6.14 -12.31 4.87
CA ARG A 177 -5.53 -11.75 3.65
C ARG A 177 -4.02 -11.70 3.74
N GLN A 178 -3.44 -11.43 4.92
CA GLN A 178 -1.99 -11.52 5.12
C GLN A 178 -1.48 -12.95 4.93
N ASN A 179 -2.24 -13.94 5.40
CA ASN A 179 -1.90 -15.34 5.17
C ASN A 179 -1.99 -15.70 3.69
N MET A 180 -3.01 -15.22 2.97
CA MET A 180 -3.13 -15.41 1.52
C MET A 180 -1.96 -14.77 0.76
N LEU A 181 -1.59 -13.54 1.12
CA LEU A 181 -0.42 -12.84 0.57
C LEU A 181 0.88 -13.64 0.73
N LEU A 182 1.17 -14.13 1.93
CA LEU A 182 2.40 -14.91 2.18
C LEU A 182 2.34 -16.33 1.59
N ALA A 183 1.14 -16.87 1.39
CA ALA A 183 0.92 -18.17 0.76
C ALA A 183 0.95 -18.11 -0.77
N SER A 184 0.85 -16.92 -1.36
CA SER A 184 0.85 -16.71 -2.81
C SER A 184 2.24 -16.34 -3.35
N LEU A 185 3.11 -15.75 -2.53
CA LEU A 185 4.46 -15.33 -2.95
C LEU A 185 5.51 -16.44 -2.78
N PRO A 186 6.57 -16.48 -3.62
CA PRO A 186 7.68 -17.43 -3.50
C PRO A 186 8.66 -17.04 -2.37
N ILE A 187 8.16 -17.00 -1.13
CA ILE A 187 8.92 -16.64 0.07
C ILE A 187 8.60 -17.60 1.23
N LYS A 188 9.59 -17.85 2.09
CA LYS A 188 9.39 -18.61 3.33
C LYS A 188 9.47 -17.68 4.53
N LEU A 189 8.35 -17.33 5.16
CA LEU A 189 8.41 -16.63 6.46
C LEU A 189 8.85 -17.63 7.55
N THR A 190 9.99 -17.38 8.18
CA THR A 190 10.60 -18.27 9.18
C THR A 190 10.60 -17.67 10.59
N ARG A 191 10.71 -16.34 10.70
CA ARG A 191 10.74 -15.65 11.99
C ARG A 191 9.96 -14.35 11.95
N VAL A 192 9.28 -14.04 13.06
CA VAL A 192 8.65 -12.74 13.32
C VAL A 192 9.25 -12.18 14.59
N MET A 193 9.80 -10.98 14.49
CA MET A 193 10.39 -10.25 15.60
C MET A 193 9.63 -8.96 15.85
N VAL A 194 9.27 -8.74 17.10
CA VAL A 194 8.68 -7.47 17.54
C VAL A 194 9.67 -6.80 18.47
N VAL A 195 10.15 -5.62 18.07
CA VAL A 195 11.22 -4.90 18.76
C VAL A 195 10.70 -3.52 19.18
N LYS A 196 10.71 -3.28 20.49
CA LYS A 196 10.33 -1.98 21.08
C LYS A 196 11.56 -1.08 21.12
N ALA A 197 11.44 0.15 20.61
CA ALA A 197 12.49 1.14 20.84
C ALA A 197 12.49 1.51 22.33
N HIS A 198 13.66 1.81 22.90
CA HIS A 198 13.72 2.24 24.29
C HIS A 198 12.99 3.58 24.46
N GLU A 199 11.75 3.48 24.93
CA GLU A 199 10.84 4.59 25.23
C GLU A 199 10.00 4.16 26.43
N GLU A 200 10.15 4.88 27.56
CA GLU A 200 9.40 4.61 28.79
C GLU A 200 7.88 4.78 28.58
N GLY A 201 7.08 3.93 29.26
CA GLY A 201 5.62 4.02 29.28
C GLY A 201 4.91 3.45 28.05
N ARG A 202 5.61 2.68 27.21
CA ARG A 202 5.08 2.13 25.95
C ARG A 202 4.98 0.61 25.91
N GLU A 203 5.01 -0.04 27.06
CA GLU A 203 4.93 -1.51 27.21
C GLU A 203 3.65 -2.06 26.58
N HIS A 204 2.54 -1.30 26.68
CA HIS A 204 1.25 -1.68 26.12
C HIS A 204 1.25 -1.83 24.59
N LEU A 205 2.05 -1.03 23.86
CA LEU A 205 2.16 -1.13 22.41
C LEU A 205 2.91 -2.40 22.01
N LEU A 206 3.94 -2.77 22.78
CA LEU A 206 4.65 -4.03 22.61
C LEU A 206 3.70 -5.21 22.83
N GLU A 207 3.00 -5.25 23.96
CA GLU A 207 2.04 -6.31 24.24
C GLU A 207 0.97 -6.44 23.15
N TYR A 208 0.41 -5.32 22.71
CA TYR A 208 -0.60 -5.30 21.66
C TYR A 208 -0.05 -5.84 20.34
N ARG A 209 1.17 -5.45 19.95
CA ARG A 209 1.81 -5.95 18.72
C ARG A 209 2.14 -7.43 18.82
N LEU A 210 2.62 -7.88 19.97
CA LEU A 210 2.86 -9.31 20.22
C LEU A 210 1.59 -10.12 20.13
N PHE A 211 0.48 -9.63 20.70
CA PHE A 211 -0.82 -10.26 20.56
C PHE A 211 -1.30 -10.34 19.11
N GLN A 212 -1.07 -9.30 18.30
CA GLN A 212 -1.39 -9.35 16.87
C GLN A 212 -0.55 -10.39 16.11
N GLN A 213 0.76 -10.41 16.36
CA GLN A 213 1.67 -11.36 15.69
C GLN A 213 1.45 -12.80 16.16
N SER A 214 1.18 -13.03 17.44
CA SER A 214 0.88 -14.36 17.97
C SER A 214 -0.38 -14.94 17.35
N LYS A 215 -1.40 -14.12 17.08
CA LYS A 215 -2.57 -14.55 16.31
C LYS A 215 -2.17 -14.99 14.91
N ILE A 216 -1.42 -14.16 14.17
CA ILE A 216 -0.94 -14.47 12.80
C ILE A 216 -0.24 -15.82 12.78
N ILE A 217 0.62 -16.06 13.77
CA ILE A 217 1.40 -17.27 13.91
C ILE A 217 0.55 -18.47 14.31
N ALA A 218 -0.42 -18.31 15.23
CA ALA A 218 -1.31 -19.39 15.66
C ALA A 218 -2.14 -19.96 14.49
N LEU A 219 -2.66 -19.10 13.61
CA LEU A 219 -3.36 -19.55 12.39
C LEU A 219 -2.45 -20.27 11.39
N ARG A 220 -1.14 -19.98 11.41
CA ARG A 220 -0.18 -20.57 10.48
C ARG A 220 0.42 -21.86 11.03
N ASN A 221 0.59 -21.97 12.34
CA ASN A 221 1.18 -23.13 13.00
C ASN A 221 0.28 -24.37 12.99
N SER A 222 -1.03 -24.21 12.78
CA SER A 222 -1.90 -25.35 12.44
C SER A 222 -1.44 -26.05 11.14
N ALA A 223 -0.73 -25.35 10.25
CA ALA A 223 -0.24 -25.87 8.98
C ALA A 223 1.30 -25.97 8.86
N ARG A 224 2.09 -25.19 9.62
CA ARG A 224 3.57 -25.18 9.56
C ARG A 224 4.19 -25.04 10.95
N LYS A 225 4.82 -26.09 11.48
CA LYS A 225 5.34 -26.17 12.87
C LYS A 225 6.54 -25.27 13.21
N ASN A 226 7.09 -24.50 12.26
CA ASN A 226 8.44 -23.92 12.39
C ASN A 226 8.49 -22.37 12.44
N LEU A 227 7.37 -21.65 12.54
CA LEU A 227 7.41 -20.19 12.60
C LEU A 227 7.73 -19.71 14.03
N LEU A 228 8.88 -19.06 14.19
CA LEU A 228 9.34 -18.55 15.49
C LEU A 228 8.85 -17.12 15.73
N LEU A 229 8.10 -16.91 16.81
CA LEU A 229 7.80 -15.57 17.34
C LEU A 229 8.82 -15.20 18.41
N ARG A 230 9.50 -14.05 18.24
CA ARG A 230 10.37 -13.47 19.27
C ARG A 230 9.93 -12.05 19.60
N SER A 231 10.02 -11.72 20.88
CA SER A 231 9.84 -10.39 21.42
C SER A 231 11.15 -9.94 22.04
N ILE A 232 11.61 -8.74 21.68
CA ILE A 232 12.74 -8.10 22.36
C ILE A 232 12.19 -6.87 23.07
N ASP A 233 12.23 -6.95 24.40
CA ASP A 233 11.92 -5.84 25.31
C ASP A 233 13.15 -5.62 26.18
N SER A 234 13.75 -4.45 26.07
CA SER A 234 14.84 -4.05 26.93
C SER A 234 14.59 -2.64 27.44
N ASP A 235 14.97 -2.47 28.70
CA ASP A 235 15.04 -1.21 29.43
C ASP A 235 16.14 -0.26 28.92
N SER A 236 16.91 -0.63 27.88
CA SER A 236 17.94 0.23 27.31
C SER A 236 18.22 -0.09 25.84
N VAL A 237 18.79 0.87 25.12
CA VAL A 237 19.31 0.64 23.76
C VAL A 237 20.44 -0.40 23.78
N ALA A 238 21.28 -0.38 24.83
CA ALA A 238 22.38 -1.33 25.02
C ALA A 238 21.89 -2.77 25.24
N GLY A 239 20.83 -2.98 26.03
CA GLY A 239 20.24 -4.30 26.19
C GLY A 239 19.51 -4.76 24.93
N THR A 240 18.87 -3.85 24.18
CA THR A 240 18.25 -4.18 22.89
C THR A 240 19.27 -4.67 21.87
N ILE A 241 20.39 -3.97 21.71
CA ILE A 241 21.43 -4.40 20.77
C ILE A 241 22.11 -5.69 21.23
N ARG A 242 22.30 -5.88 22.54
CA ARG A 242 22.81 -7.14 23.11
C ARG A 242 21.91 -8.30 22.71
N ALA A 243 20.60 -8.19 22.96
CA ALA A 243 19.64 -9.24 22.59
C ALA A 243 19.63 -9.53 21.08
N LEU A 244 19.73 -8.49 20.24
CA LEU A 244 19.77 -8.68 18.79
C LEU A 244 21.06 -9.34 18.30
N VAL A 245 22.22 -8.87 18.76
CA VAL A 245 23.53 -9.30 18.23
C VAL A 245 24.04 -10.56 18.92
N GLU A 246 23.93 -10.64 20.24
CA GLU A 246 24.47 -11.75 21.03
C GLU A 246 23.48 -12.93 21.05
N ASP A 247 22.21 -12.69 21.41
CA ASP A 247 21.24 -13.79 21.59
C ASP A 247 20.63 -14.28 20.27
N GLU A 248 20.37 -13.34 19.34
CA GLU A 248 19.69 -13.63 18.07
C GLU A 248 20.63 -13.62 16.85
N HIS A 249 21.92 -13.38 17.07
CA HIS A 249 23.01 -13.43 16.08
C HIS A 249 22.84 -12.49 14.87
N PHE A 250 22.17 -11.34 15.04
CA PHE A 250 22.09 -10.34 13.98
C PHE A 250 23.42 -9.59 13.82
N GLN A 251 23.83 -9.37 12.57
CA GLN A 251 24.90 -8.44 12.28
C GLN A 251 24.48 -7.01 12.64
N ARG A 252 25.37 -6.26 13.30
CA ARG A 252 25.10 -4.89 13.74
C ARG A 252 24.76 -3.94 12.56
N ASP A 253 25.30 -4.23 11.37
CA ASP A 253 25.03 -3.49 10.13
C ASP A 253 23.64 -3.74 9.53
N CYS A 254 22.94 -4.77 10.02
CA CYS A 254 21.55 -5.05 9.69
C CYS A 254 20.57 -4.46 10.73
N VAL A 255 21.04 -4.01 11.89
CA VAL A 255 20.18 -3.45 12.95
C VAL A 255 20.06 -1.94 12.78
N PRO A 256 18.83 -1.36 12.80
CA PRO A 256 18.67 0.09 12.68
C PRO A 256 19.37 0.87 13.79
N THR A 257 19.88 2.06 13.47
CA THR A 257 20.57 2.94 14.43
C THR A 257 19.73 3.27 15.66
N LEU A 258 18.39 3.38 15.51
CA LEU A 258 17.48 3.59 16.64
C LEU A 258 17.56 2.47 17.70
N TYR A 259 17.95 1.26 17.31
CA TYR A 259 18.08 0.10 18.19
C TYR A 259 19.56 -0.21 18.51
N GLY A 260 20.47 0.77 18.33
CA GLY A 260 21.89 0.66 18.67
C GLY A 260 22.78 0.05 17.58
N GLY A 261 22.21 -0.28 16.42
CA GLY A 261 22.94 -0.81 15.26
C GLY A 261 23.55 0.29 14.38
N ASN A 262 23.99 -0.10 13.18
CA ASN A 262 24.63 0.80 12.22
C ASN A 262 23.76 1.13 10.99
N LEU A 263 22.61 0.46 10.82
CA LEU A 263 21.76 0.61 9.65
C LEU A 263 20.97 1.93 9.71
N ARG A 264 21.31 2.87 8.82
CA ARG A 264 20.54 4.11 8.63
C ARG A 264 19.40 3.85 7.65
N LEU A 265 18.25 3.42 8.18
CA LEU A 265 17.09 3.01 7.38
C LEU A 265 16.69 4.02 6.30
N ASP A 266 16.69 5.32 6.60
CA ASP A 266 16.30 6.36 5.64
C ASP A 266 17.23 6.43 4.43
N ASN A 267 18.54 6.52 4.68
CA ASN A 267 19.54 6.62 3.62
C ASN A 267 19.55 5.38 2.72
N GLU A 268 19.42 4.21 3.32
CA GLU A 268 19.43 2.93 2.61
C GLU A 268 18.14 2.73 1.82
N PHE A 269 17.00 3.12 2.39
CA PHE A 269 15.72 3.09 1.70
C PHE A 269 15.71 4.02 0.48
N ASP A 270 16.19 5.26 0.62
CA ASP A 270 16.30 6.20 -0.50
C ASP A 270 17.25 5.71 -1.61
N GLY A 271 18.34 5.03 -1.21
CA GLY A 271 19.24 4.35 -2.14
C GLY A 271 18.54 3.23 -2.90
N TRP A 272 17.76 2.41 -2.18
CA TRP A 272 16.99 1.32 -2.77
C TRP A 272 15.91 1.83 -3.74
N VAL A 273 15.14 2.85 -3.37
CA VAL A 273 14.11 3.45 -4.25
C VAL A 273 14.74 3.95 -5.55
N ARG A 274 15.85 4.71 -5.47
CA ARG A 274 16.55 5.22 -6.66
C ARG A 274 17.08 4.12 -7.56
N THR A 275 17.74 3.12 -6.97
CA THR A 275 18.25 1.96 -7.70
C THR A 275 17.11 1.23 -8.41
N ARG A 276 15.98 1.06 -7.72
CA ARG A 276 14.85 0.33 -8.27
C ARG A 276 14.16 1.08 -9.40
N LEU A 277 13.94 2.39 -9.26
CA LEU A 277 13.43 3.22 -10.35
C LEU A 277 14.33 3.15 -11.58
N SER A 278 15.65 3.20 -11.42
CA SER A 278 16.59 3.07 -12.54
C SER A 278 16.46 1.74 -13.28
N ILE A 279 16.26 0.62 -12.56
CA ILE A 279 16.05 -0.70 -13.16
C ILE A 279 14.71 -0.74 -13.92
N GLU A 280 13.65 -0.21 -13.30
CA GLU A 280 12.30 -0.23 -13.87
C GLU A 280 12.15 0.70 -15.08
N ASP A 281 12.81 1.85 -15.08
CA ASP A 281 12.84 2.78 -16.22
C ASP A 281 13.57 2.15 -17.41
N PHE A 282 14.70 1.48 -17.16
CA PHE A 282 15.42 0.75 -18.20
C PHE A 282 14.53 -0.32 -18.84
N MET A 283 13.86 -1.14 -18.02
CA MET A 283 12.92 -2.16 -18.51
C MET A 283 11.71 -1.56 -19.25
N SER A 284 11.23 -0.39 -18.82
CA SER A 284 10.10 0.29 -19.45
C SER A 284 10.47 0.91 -20.80
N SER A 285 11.71 1.37 -20.96
CA SER A 285 12.22 1.93 -22.21
C SER A 285 12.58 0.88 -23.27
N ALA A 286 12.80 -0.38 -22.86
CA ALA A 286 13.27 -1.46 -23.71
C ALA A 286 12.19 -2.14 -24.56
N SER A 287 10.93 -1.68 -24.54
CA SER A 287 9.90 -2.19 -25.45
C SER A 287 9.90 -1.41 -26.77
N PRO A 288 10.38 -1.99 -27.89
CA PRO A 288 10.39 -1.32 -29.19
C PRO A 288 8.98 -1.05 -29.74
N PHE A 289 7.93 -1.59 -29.11
CA PHE A 289 6.53 -1.44 -29.54
C PHE A 289 5.74 -0.37 -28.78
N SER A 290 6.26 0.25 -27.72
CA SER A 290 5.48 1.26 -26.97
C SER A 290 5.51 2.68 -27.57
N ASN A 291 6.30 2.90 -28.64
CA ASN A 291 6.36 4.20 -29.30
C ASN A 291 5.34 4.38 -30.44
N SER A 292 4.59 3.35 -30.83
CA SER A 292 3.62 3.43 -31.94
C SER A 292 2.23 3.99 -31.57
N PHE A 293 1.96 4.28 -30.28
CA PHE A 293 0.70 4.87 -29.82
C PHE A 293 0.85 6.24 -29.16
N ARG A 294 1.92 6.99 -29.49
CA ARG A 294 1.92 8.44 -29.21
C ARG A 294 1.02 9.12 -30.26
N VAL A 295 -0.19 9.47 -29.86
CA VAL A 295 -1.02 10.44 -30.57
C VAL A 295 -0.15 11.70 -30.76
N PRO A 296 0.06 12.18 -31.99
CA PRO A 296 0.84 13.39 -32.21
C PRO A 296 0.10 14.56 -31.57
N VAL A 297 0.65 15.07 -30.47
CA VAL A 297 0.27 16.38 -29.95
C VAL A 297 0.77 17.39 -30.98
N LEU A 298 -0.17 17.95 -31.75
CA LEU A 298 0.09 19.03 -32.68
C LEU A 298 0.82 20.17 -31.94
N PRO A 299 1.95 20.68 -32.45
CA PRO A 299 2.56 21.87 -31.91
C PRO A 299 1.68 23.06 -32.27
N LEU A 300 0.97 23.62 -31.29
CA LEU A 300 0.40 24.96 -31.38
C LEU A 300 1.54 25.98 -31.28
N GLY A 301 2.27 26.13 -32.40
CA GLY A 301 3.18 27.22 -32.65
C GLY A 301 2.41 28.46 -33.06
N GLY A 302 2.16 29.36 -32.11
CA GLY A 302 1.74 30.73 -32.37
C GLY A 302 2.92 31.67 -32.12
N ALA A 303 3.58 32.09 -33.19
CA ALA A 303 4.56 33.16 -33.17
C ALA A 303 3.85 34.49 -32.89
N PHE A 304 4.28 35.21 -31.85
CA PHE A 304 4.04 36.64 -31.71
C PHE A 304 5.37 37.35 -31.45
N SER A 305 5.80 38.06 -32.48
CA SER A 305 6.88 39.03 -32.49
C SER A 305 6.45 40.34 -31.84
N GLY A 306 7.36 40.94 -31.05
CA GLY A 306 7.61 42.38 -31.01
C GLY A 306 6.47 43.31 -30.60
N GLY A 307 6.48 43.75 -29.35
CA GLY A 307 5.68 44.87 -28.87
C GLY A 307 6.32 45.51 -27.63
N SER A 308 6.78 46.73 -27.79
CA SER A 308 7.40 47.63 -26.80
C SER A 308 6.63 47.75 -25.47
N VAL A 309 7.38 47.77 -24.37
CA VAL A 309 6.92 48.10 -23.02
C VAL A 309 6.72 49.62 -22.90
N PRO A 310 5.56 50.12 -22.46
CA PRO A 310 5.48 51.41 -21.82
C PRO A 310 5.56 51.25 -20.30
N ASP A 311 6.44 52.07 -19.74
CA ASP A 311 6.53 52.41 -18.34
C ASP A 311 5.22 53.01 -17.82
N SER A 312 5.06 52.93 -16.49
CA SER A 312 4.03 53.56 -15.65
C SER A 312 2.69 52.81 -15.51
N LEU A 313 2.46 52.26 -14.32
CA LEU A 313 1.25 52.54 -13.53
C LEU A 313 1.45 52.04 -12.09
N VAL A 314 1.79 52.99 -11.24
CA VAL A 314 1.75 52.92 -9.77
C VAL A 314 0.33 52.54 -9.34
N THR A 315 0.14 51.32 -8.83
CA THR A 315 -1.12 50.95 -8.18
C THR A 315 -1.04 51.09 -6.67
N ARG A 316 -1.71 52.15 -6.25
CA ARG A 316 -2.05 52.60 -4.90
C ARG A 316 -2.73 51.48 -4.12
N ARG A 317 -2.08 51.00 -3.06
CA ARG A 317 -2.59 50.00 -2.10
C ARG A 317 -3.74 50.61 -1.28
N ARG A 318 -4.98 50.37 -1.69
CA ARG A 318 -6.18 50.81 -0.98
C ARG A 318 -6.57 49.74 0.05
N LYS A 319 -6.33 50.02 1.34
CA LYS A 319 -6.92 49.28 2.47
C LYS A 319 -8.45 49.37 2.35
N ARG A 320 -9.11 48.25 2.09
CA ARG A 320 -10.56 48.11 2.20
C ARG A 320 -10.84 47.49 3.57
N ASN A 321 -11.37 48.30 4.47
CA ASN A 321 -12.04 47.83 5.67
C ASN A 321 -13.37 47.23 5.22
N GLU A 322 -13.52 45.92 5.30
CA GLU A 322 -14.82 45.26 5.21
C GLU A 322 -15.24 44.89 6.62
N THR A 323 -16.16 45.70 7.15
CA THR A 323 -16.97 45.42 8.33
C THR A 323 -18.02 44.38 7.94
N THR A 324 -17.82 43.14 8.36
CA THR A 324 -18.81 42.07 8.25
C THR A 324 -19.93 42.32 9.27
N PRO A 325 -21.22 42.28 8.89
CA PRO A 325 -22.30 42.31 9.86
C PRO A 325 -22.36 40.96 10.59
N GLU A 326 -22.32 41.02 11.92
CA GLU A 326 -22.58 39.89 12.81
C GLU A 326 -24.00 39.38 12.57
N MET A 327 -24.12 38.25 11.86
CA MET A 327 -25.30 37.41 11.95
C MET A 327 -25.09 36.44 13.11
N GLU A 328 -25.78 36.71 14.22
CA GLU A 328 -25.97 35.79 15.34
C GLU A 328 -26.75 34.56 14.87
N GLY A 329 -26.05 33.63 14.24
CA GLY A 329 -26.51 32.27 13.97
C GLY A 329 -25.58 31.31 14.68
N GLY A 330 -25.96 30.88 15.89
CA GLY A 330 -25.21 29.97 16.75
C GLY A 330 -24.95 28.60 16.10
N LEU A 331 -23.91 28.52 15.27
CA LEU A 331 -23.27 27.28 14.88
C LEU A 331 -22.48 26.78 16.09
N VAL A 332 -23.08 25.83 16.80
CA VAL A 332 -22.42 25.01 17.83
C VAL A 332 -21.19 24.40 17.18
N ARG A 333 -20.01 25.00 17.39
CA ARG A 333 -18.74 24.35 17.06
C ARG A 333 -18.74 23.02 17.81
N PRO A 334 -18.53 21.88 17.13
CA PRO A 334 -18.39 20.62 17.85
C PRO A 334 -17.26 20.83 18.85
N ARG A 335 -17.58 20.65 20.14
CA ARG A 335 -16.61 20.63 21.23
C ARG A 335 -15.45 19.76 20.74
N ARG A 336 -14.28 20.35 20.55
CA ARG A 336 -13.05 19.57 20.44
C ARG A 336 -13.02 18.74 21.72
N LEU A 337 -13.28 17.44 21.58
CA LEU A 337 -13.13 16.50 22.67
C LEU A 337 -11.71 16.66 23.17
N ASP A 338 -11.57 17.09 24.42
CA ASP A 338 -10.32 17.11 25.16
C ASP A 338 -9.70 15.71 25.07
N THR A 339 -8.79 15.55 24.11
CA THR A 339 -7.98 14.35 23.91
C THR A 339 -6.77 14.36 24.85
N ASP A 340 -6.61 15.42 25.64
CA ASP A 340 -5.52 15.61 26.60
C ASP A 340 -5.75 14.98 27.98
N ARG A 341 -6.82 14.19 28.16
CA ARG A 341 -6.85 13.22 29.28
C ARG A 341 -5.85 12.12 28.98
N ARG A 342 -4.58 12.36 29.38
CA ARG A 342 -3.48 11.40 29.44
C ARG A 342 -4.01 10.02 29.83
N GLU A 343 -3.95 9.09 28.89
CA GLU A 343 -4.34 7.69 29.08
C GLU A 343 -3.28 6.94 29.93
N GLU A 344 -3.07 7.36 31.18
CA GLU A 344 -2.24 6.65 32.16
C GLU A 344 -2.86 5.30 32.62
N GLY A 345 -3.88 4.78 31.92
CA GLY A 345 -4.69 3.63 32.36
C GLY A 345 -4.78 2.45 31.39
N LEU A 346 -3.84 2.27 30.46
CA LEU A 346 -3.98 1.26 29.40
C LEU A 346 -3.44 -0.14 29.72
N LEU A 347 -2.59 -0.32 30.73
CA LEU A 347 -2.03 -1.64 31.04
C LEU A 347 -2.97 -2.44 31.94
N VAL A 348 -3.32 -3.64 31.48
CA VAL A 348 -4.00 -4.62 32.34
C VAL A 348 -2.93 -5.19 33.27
N GLN A 349 -2.87 -4.72 34.52
CA GLN A 349 -1.94 -5.28 35.51
C GLN A 349 -2.44 -6.64 36.00
N ARG A 350 -1.51 -7.57 36.25
CA ARG A 350 -1.81 -8.88 36.86
C ARG A 350 -2.21 -8.69 38.32
N ARG A 351 -3.31 -9.32 38.74
CA ARG A 351 -3.76 -9.22 40.14
C ARG A 351 -2.88 -10.12 41.02
N PRO A 352 -2.66 -9.77 42.30
CA PRO A 352 -2.01 -10.67 43.26
C PRO A 352 -2.75 -12.02 43.29
N GLY A 353 -2.01 -13.13 43.14
CA GLY A 353 -2.57 -14.49 43.14
C GLY A 353 -3.22 -14.96 41.83
N GLU A 354 -3.39 -14.09 40.83
CA GLU A 354 -3.94 -14.50 39.53
C GLU A 354 -2.95 -15.41 38.80
N THR A 355 -3.40 -16.55 38.29
CA THR A 355 -2.52 -17.43 37.50
C THR A 355 -2.13 -16.77 36.16
N PRO A 356 -1.00 -17.14 35.53
CA PRO A 356 -0.60 -16.57 34.24
C PRO A 356 -1.65 -16.77 33.12
N GLU A 357 -2.38 -17.88 33.18
CA GLU A 357 -3.44 -18.21 32.22
C GLU A 357 -4.67 -17.32 32.41
N GLU A 358 -5.13 -17.13 33.65
CA GLU A 358 -6.23 -16.23 33.98
C GLU A 358 -5.90 -14.79 33.59
N PHE A 359 -4.68 -14.34 33.89
CA PHE A 359 -4.19 -13.03 33.47
C PHE A 359 -4.24 -12.87 31.96
N THR A 360 -3.73 -13.86 31.21
CA THR A 360 -3.74 -13.85 29.74
C THR A 360 -5.16 -13.81 29.20
N LYS A 361 -6.08 -14.62 29.76
CA LYS A 361 -7.50 -14.65 29.36
C LYS A 361 -8.18 -13.30 29.61
N ARG A 362 -8.02 -12.72 30.80
CA ARG A 362 -8.60 -11.42 31.18
C ARG A 362 -8.01 -10.28 30.35
N ARG A 363 -6.70 -10.27 30.14
CA ARG A 363 -6.01 -9.30 29.29
C ARG A 363 -6.53 -9.38 27.85
N ASN A 364 -6.61 -10.57 27.28
CA ASN A 364 -7.12 -10.77 25.93
C ASN A 364 -8.59 -10.35 25.79
N LEU A 365 -9.43 -10.60 26.81
CA LEU A 365 -10.82 -10.14 26.85
C LEU A 365 -10.91 -8.62 26.90
N CYS A 366 -10.08 -7.97 27.73
CA CYS A 366 -10.03 -6.52 27.86
C CYS A 366 -9.58 -5.86 26.53
N TYR A 367 -8.51 -6.35 25.92
CA TYR A 367 -8.04 -5.87 24.62
C TYR A 367 -9.05 -6.16 23.51
N GLY A 368 -9.74 -7.30 23.54
CA GLY A 368 -10.84 -7.61 22.63
C GLY A 368 -11.99 -6.62 22.75
N LYS A 369 -12.43 -6.30 23.98
CA LYS A 369 -13.50 -5.34 24.23
C LYS A 369 -13.12 -3.92 23.78
N ARG A 370 -11.91 -3.45 24.12
CA ARG A 370 -11.40 -2.14 23.68
C ARG A 370 -11.29 -2.04 22.15
N MET A 371 -10.88 -3.13 21.50
CA MET A 371 -10.86 -3.21 20.04
C MET A 371 -12.27 -3.11 19.48
N ALA A 372 -13.25 -3.84 20.03
CA ALA A 372 -14.64 -3.79 19.60
C ALA A 372 -15.27 -2.40 19.80
N GLU A 373 -15.05 -1.76 20.96
CA GLU A 373 -15.53 -0.39 21.23
C GLU A 373 -14.89 0.65 20.29
N ARG A 374 -13.60 0.48 19.94
CA ARG A 374 -12.96 1.32 18.94
C ARG A 374 -13.57 1.11 17.57
N TRP A 375 -13.72 -0.14 17.14
CA TRP A 375 -14.32 -0.47 15.86
C TRP A 375 -15.74 0.08 15.75
N HIS A 376 -16.52 -0.01 16.83
CA HIS A 376 -17.84 0.61 16.89
C HIS A 376 -17.79 2.14 16.73
N ARG A 377 -16.89 2.83 17.44
CA ARG A 377 -16.70 4.29 17.30
C ARG A 377 -16.29 4.70 15.88
N GLU A 378 -15.39 3.93 15.26
CA GLU A 378 -14.94 4.16 13.89
C GLU A 378 -16.08 3.95 12.90
N MET A 379 -16.86 2.87 13.04
CA MET A 379 -18.04 2.59 12.22
C MET A 379 -19.08 3.72 12.34
N THR A 380 -19.39 4.17 13.56
CA THR A 380 -20.31 5.31 13.76
C THR A 380 -19.78 6.60 13.13
N GLY A 381 -18.46 6.83 13.19
CA GLY A 381 -17.82 7.97 12.51
C GLY A 381 -17.96 7.91 10.99
N LEU A 382 -17.69 6.74 10.39
CA LEU A 382 -17.82 6.52 8.94
C LEU A 382 -19.29 6.59 8.49
N GLU A 383 -20.24 6.07 9.27
CA GLU A 383 -21.67 6.20 8.99
C GLU A 383 -22.11 7.67 8.97
N HIS A 384 -21.61 8.47 9.93
CA HIS A 384 -21.87 9.90 9.98
C HIS A 384 -21.25 10.64 8.77
N GLU A 385 -20.01 10.32 8.41
CA GLU A 385 -19.34 10.90 7.24
C GLU A 385 -20.06 10.53 5.94
N HIS A 386 -20.45 9.26 5.77
CA HIS A 386 -21.24 8.80 4.63
C HIS A 386 -22.59 9.52 4.55
N HIS A 387 -23.27 9.72 5.68
CA HIS A 387 -24.51 10.49 5.75
C HIS A 387 -24.30 11.95 5.32
N ASN A 388 -23.25 12.60 5.81
CA ASN A 388 -22.90 13.98 5.43
C ASN A 388 -22.58 14.08 3.93
N MET A 389 -21.83 13.12 3.38
CA MET A 389 -21.54 13.05 1.95
C MET A 389 -22.80 12.84 1.11
N LYS A 390 -23.75 12.03 1.59
CA LYS A 390 -25.05 11.86 0.94
C LYS A 390 -25.84 13.18 0.89
N ILE A 391 -25.92 13.91 2.00
CA ILE A 391 -26.59 15.23 2.07
C ILE A 391 -25.91 16.22 1.11
N ARG A 392 -24.57 16.25 1.07
CA ARG A 392 -23.80 17.13 0.18
C ARG A 392 -24.05 16.80 -1.28
N ASN A 393 -24.04 15.53 -1.65
CA ASN A 393 -24.34 15.08 -3.02
C ASN A 393 -25.77 15.40 -3.44
N GLU A 394 -26.76 15.25 -2.55
CA GLU A 394 -28.13 15.67 -2.83
C GLU A 394 -28.24 17.17 -3.06
N THR A 395 -27.49 17.97 -2.29
CA THR A 395 -27.43 19.43 -2.45
C THR A 395 -26.83 19.80 -3.81
N LEU A 396 -25.68 19.21 -4.17
CA LEU A 396 -25.07 19.42 -5.49
C LEU A 396 -25.99 19.01 -6.64
N ARG A 397 -26.75 17.92 -6.50
CA ARG A 397 -27.76 17.52 -7.50
C ARG A 397 -28.92 18.50 -7.61
N ARG A 398 -29.31 19.19 -6.54
CA ARG A 398 -30.31 20.27 -6.59
C ARG A 398 -29.73 21.50 -7.30
N ASP A 399 -28.49 21.87 -6.99
CA ASP A 399 -27.84 23.02 -7.60
C ASP A 399 -27.55 22.81 -9.10
N ASN A 400 -27.11 21.61 -9.51
CA ASN A 400 -26.96 21.28 -10.93
C ASN A 400 -28.28 21.41 -11.70
N ARG A 401 -29.39 20.92 -11.14
CA ARG A 401 -30.72 21.08 -11.75
C ARG A 401 -31.13 22.56 -11.88
N ARG A 402 -30.78 23.39 -10.89
CA ARG A 402 -31.04 24.84 -10.95
C ARG A 402 -30.20 25.51 -12.03
N LEU A 403 -28.92 25.16 -12.14
CA LEU A 403 -28.01 25.67 -13.17
C LEU A 403 -28.46 25.25 -14.58
N GLU A 404 -28.89 24.01 -14.76
CA GLU A 404 -29.47 23.53 -16.01
C GLU A 404 -30.72 24.32 -16.41
N ALA A 405 -31.62 24.58 -15.46
CA ALA A 405 -32.81 25.41 -15.71
C ALA A 405 -32.45 26.86 -16.09
N ALA A 406 -31.49 27.47 -15.38
CA ALA A 406 -30.99 28.81 -15.69
C ALA A 406 -30.34 28.87 -17.09
N LEU A 407 -29.60 27.83 -17.46
CA LEU A 407 -28.97 27.72 -18.78
C LEU A 407 -30.01 27.60 -19.90
N VAL A 408 -31.08 26.81 -19.70
CA VAL A 408 -32.22 26.75 -20.63
C VAL A 408 -32.88 28.11 -20.80
N GLN A 409 -33.12 28.83 -19.70
CA GLN A 409 -33.70 30.18 -19.74
C GLN A 409 -32.79 31.18 -20.47
N ALA A 410 -31.48 31.15 -20.21
CA ALA A 410 -30.52 32.00 -20.89
C ALA A 410 -30.50 31.72 -22.41
N ARG A 411 -30.50 30.45 -22.82
CA ARG A 411 -30.58 30.06 -24.24
C ARG A 411 -31.86 30.58 -24.90
N PHE A 412 -33.00 30.49 -24.22
CA PHE A 412 -34.26 31.03 -24.70
C PHE A 412 -34.19 32.56 -24.92
N LEU A 413 -33.67 33.30 -23.94
CA LEU A 413 -33.51 34.77 -24.04
C LEU A 413 -32.55 35.17 -25.18
N VAL A 414 -31.45 34.43 -25.36
CA VAL A 414 -30.53 34.64 -26.48
C VAL A 414 -31.23 34.39 -27.81
N SER A 415 -32.02 33.32 -27.93
CA SER A 415 -32.81 33.04 -29.14
C SER A 415 -33.83 34.14 -29.45
N LEU A 416 -34.52 34.65 -28.43
CA LEU A 416 -35.49 35.73 -28.56
C LEU A 416 -34.81 37.04 -29.01
N HIS A 417 -33.63 37.34 -28.46
CA HIS A 417 -32.84 38.49 -28.87
C HIS A 417 -32.36 38.38 -30.33
N HIS A 418 -31.91 37.19 -30.75
CA HIS A 418 -31.54 36.94 -32.15
C HIS A 418 -32.74 37.12 -33.08
N ALA A 419 -33.92 36.58 -32.73
CA ALA A 419 -35.14 36.76 -33.53
C ALA A 419 -35.53 38.24 -33.71
N ASN A 420 -35.33 39.08 -32.69
CA ASN A 420 -35.66 40.51 -32.75
C ASN A 420 -34.60 41.37 -33.46
N THR A 421 -33.34 40.92 -33.51
CA THR A 421 -32.23 41.70 -34.10
C THR A 421 -31.92 41.28 -35.54
N THR A 422 -32.38 40.10 -35.98
CA THR A 422 -32.22 39.67 -37.36
C THR A 422 -33.18 40.48 -38.24
N PRO A 423 -32.70 41.33 -39.17
CA PRO A 423 -33.59 42.07 -40.06
C PRO A 423 -34.45 41.07 -40.88
N PRO A 424 -35.71 41.41 -41.17
CA PRO A 424 -36.56 40.55 -41.99
C PRO A 424 -35.83 40.24 -43.30
N PRO A 425 -35.90 38.98 -43.79
CA PRO A 425 -35.29 38.65 -45.05
C PRO A 425 -35.80 39.61 -46.12
N PRO A 426 -34.92 40.15 -46.99
CA PRO A 426 -35.35 41.07 -48.03
C PRO A 426 -36.47 40.41 -48.84
N PRO A 427 -37.52 41.17 -49.21
CA PRO A 427 -38.64 40.61 -49.94
C PRO A 427 -38.13 39.89 -51.19
N PRO A 428 -38.69 38.73 -51.54
CA PRO A 428 -38.23 37.94 -52.67
C PRO A 428 -38.20 38.84 -53.90
N ALA A 429 -37.01 38.97 -54.50
CA ALA A 429 -36.82 39.80 -55.68
C ALA A 429 -37.86 39.34 -56.72
N MET A 430 -38.83 40.20 -57.01
CA MET A 430 -39.82 39.90 -58.04
C MET A 430 -39.03 39.73 -59.34
N LEU A 431 -38.94 38.48 -59.78
CA LEU A 431 -38.43 38.12 -61.09
C LEU A 431 -39.30 38.88 -62.08
N LYS A 432 -38.73 39.93 -62.68
CA LYS A 432 -39.34 40.61 -63.80
C LYS A 432 -39.39 39.60 -64.94
N GLU A 433 -40.61 39.20 -65.31
CA GLU A 433 -40.91 38.44 -66.53
C GLU A 433 -40.48 39.21 -67.79
#